data_AF-A0A7X6XMU2-F1
#
_entry.id   AF-A0A7X6XMU2-F1
#
_cell.length_a   1.000
_cell.length_b   1.000
_cell.length_c   1.000
_cell.angle_alpha   90.00
_cell.angle_beta   90.00
_cell.angle_gamma   90.00
#
_symmetry.space_group_name_H-M   'P 1'
#
loop_
_entity.id
_entity.type
_entity.pdbx_description
1 polymer ?
#
loop_
_entity_poly.entity_id
_entity_poly.type
_entity_poly.pdbx_seq_one_letter_code
_entity_poly.pdbx_strand_id
1 'polypeptide(L)'
;MGLTIRAHWDGKVFVPDEPVDWPVDQPLEVELRPLTMDQQTWASLSIEERLRRVRAAAGRIAGPSIPDEALRRENLYEERI
;
A
#
# COMPACT_ATOMS: atom_id res chain seq x y z
N MET A 1 -2.31 31.78 -9.29
CA MET A 1 -2.89 30.72 -8.45
C MET A 1 -2.69 29.42 -9.18
N GLY A 2 -1.92 28.49 -8.62
CA GLY A 2 -1.65 27.19 -9.26
C GLY A 2 -2.58 26.12 -8.70
N LEU A 3 -3.01 25.18 -9.55
CA LEU A 3 -3.73 23.98 -9.14
C LEU A 3 -2.71 22.88 -8.85
N THR A 4 -2.73 22.30 -7.65
CA THR A 4 -1.91 21.13 -7.32
C THR A 4 -2.79 19.90 -7.39
N ILE A 5 -2.45 18.98 -8.30
CA ILE A 5 -3.13 17.70 -8.45
C ILE A 5 -2.23 16.56 -7.98
N ARG A 6 -2.81 15.50 -7.44
CA ARG A 6 -2.09 14.25 -7.20
C ARG A 6 -2.21 13.39 -8.46
N ALA A 7 -1.09 12.83 -8.88
CA ALA A 7 -1.02 11.96 -10.03
C ALA A 7 0.02 10.87 -9.76
N HIS A 8 -0.22 9.68 -10.28
CA HIS A 8 0.73 8.59 -10.28
C HIS A 8 1.31 8.36 -11.68
N TRP A 9 2.49 7.75 -11.71
CA TRP A 9 3.15 7.37 -12.95
C TRP A 9 2.75 5.95 -13.36
N ASP A 10 2.07 5.82 -14.51
CA ASP A 10 1.66 4.52 -15.08
C ASP A 10 2.73 3.93 -16.02
N GLY A 11 4.01 4.29 -15.84
CA GLY A 11 5.09 3.84 -16.73
C GLY A 11 5.24 4.63 -18.03
N LYS A 12 4.22 5.40 -18.43
CA LYS A 12 4.22 6.19 -19.67
C LYS A 12 3.62 7.59 -19.53
N VAL A 13 2.59 7.74 -18.70
CA VAL A 13 1.86 9.01 -18.52
C VAL A 13 1.63 9.28 -17.03
N PHE A 14 1.51 10.55 -16.68
CA PHE A 14 1.00 10.97 -15.36
C PHE A 14 -0.53 10.90 -15.39
N VAL A 15 -1.11 10.04 -14.56
CA VAL A 15 -2.55 9.87 -14.43
C VAL A 15 -3.00 10.57 -13.15
N PRO A 16 -3.87 11.59 -13.22
CA PRO A 16 -4.46 12.19 -12.04
C PRO A 16 -5.22 11.13 -11.21
N ASP A 17 -5.03 11.15 -9.89
CA ASP A 17 -5.75 10.24 -8.99
C ASP A 17 -7.23 10.61 -8.88
N GLU A 18 -7.54 11.90 -9.08
CA GLU A 18 -8.89 12.45 -9.12
C GLU A 18 -9.18 13.01 -10.53
N PRO A 19 -10.41 12.87 -11.06
CA PRO A 19 -10.78 13.47 -12.34
C PRO A 19 -10.56 15.00 -12.32
N VAL A 20 -9.79 15.49 -13.29
CA VAL A 20 -9.56 16.92 -13.49
C VAL A 20 -10.19 17.31 -14.81
N ASP A 21 -11.09 18.29 -14.77
CA ASP A 21 -11.66 18.89 -15.98
C ASP A 21 -10.68 19.95 -16.51
N TRP A 22 -9.93 19.61 -17.56
CA TRP A 22 -8.90 20.47 -18.14
C TRP A 22 -8.97 20.44 -19.67
N PRO A 23 -8.71 21.57 -20.36
CA PRO A 23 -8.75 21.62 -21.82
C PRO A 23 -7.74 20.67 -22.48
N VAL A 24 -8.21 19.98 -23.51
CA VAL A 24 -7.39 19.08 -24.32
C VAL A 24 -6.29 19.88 -25.03
N ASP A 25 -5.07 19.32 -25.09
CA ASP A 25 -3.88 19.88 -25.74
C ASP A 25 -3.35 21.22 -25.17
N GLN A 26 -3.78 21.60 -23.97
CA GLN A 26 -3.23 22.78 -23.32
C GLN A 26 -1.89 22.44 -22.63
N PRO A 27 -0.78 23.14 -22.96
CA PRO A 27 0.51 22.89 -22.33
C PRO A 27 0.45 23.22 -20.83
N LEU A 28 1.04 22.33 -20.02
CA LEU A 28 1.08 22.41 -18.56
C LEU A 28 2.53 22.50 -18.09
N GLU A 29 2.80 23.38 -17.14
CA GLU A 29 4.04 23.39 -16.37
C GLU A 29 3.85 22.50 -15.14
N VAL A 30 4.73 21.53 -14.95
CA VAL A 30 4.62 20.52 -13.88
C VAL A 30 5.82 20.63 -12.95
N GLU A 31 5.56 20.81 -11.65
CA GLU A 31 6.57 20.72 -10.61
C GLU A 31 6.45 19.35 -9.92
N LEU A 32 7.48 18.51 -10.07
CA LEU A 32 7.55 17.23 -9.37
C LEU A 32 8.07 17.45 -7.96
N ARG A 33 7.19 17.27 -6.97
CA ARG A 33 7.60 17.22 -5.57
C ARG A 33 7.69 15.77 -5.14
N PRO A 34 8.85 15.31 -4.63
CA PRO A 34 8.92 14.00 -4.01
C PRO A 34 7.95 14.02 -2.83
N LEU A 35 6.84 13.30 -2.99
CA LEU A 35 6.04 12.92 -1.86
C LEU A 35 6.92 11.95 -1.08
N THR A 36 7.51 12.41 0.01
CA THR A 36 7.70 11.54 1.15
C THR A 36 6.30 11.04 1.49
N MET A 37 5.89 9.94 0.86
CA MET A 37 5.12 8.97 1.60
C MET A 37 5.87 8.87 2.92
N ASP A 38 5.17 8.98 4.05
CA ASP A 38 5.62 8.34 5.27
C ASP A 38 5.68 6.82 5.00
N GLN A 39 6.52 6.41 4.06
CA GLN A 39 7.38 5.27 4.23
C GLN A 39 8.27 5.65 5.42
N GLN A 40 7.69 5.61 6.63
CA GLN A 40 8.34 4.84 7.67
C GLN A 40 8.59 3.49 7.04
N THR A 41 9.74 3.42 6.35
CA THR A 41 10.25 2.24 5.70
C THR A 41 10.11 1.21 6.79
N TRP A 42 9.38 0.11 6.57
CA TRP A 42 9.26 -0.89 7.63
C TRP A 42 10.65 -1.21 8.19
N ALA A 43 11.68 -1.18 7.33
CA ALA A 43 13.11 -1.23 7.62
C ALA A 43 13.65 -0.29 8.72
N SER A 44 13.11 0.92 8.91
CA SER A 44 13.56 1.87 9.93
C SER A 44 12.85 1.70 11.29
N LEU A 45 11.79 0.90 11.34
CA LEU A 45 11.07 0.61 12.59
C LEU A 45 11.78 -0.49 13.39
N SER A 46 11.85 -0.33 14.70
CA SER A 46 12.30 -1.39 15.60
C SER A 46 11.40 -2.62 15.50
N ILE A 47 11.92 -3.80 15.86
CA ILE A 47 11.14 -5.04 15.91
C ILE A 47 9.91 -4.89 16.82
N GLU A 48 10.08 -4.21 17.96
CA GLU A 48 9.01 -3.95 18.92
C GLU A 48 7.88 -3.11 18.31
N GLU A 49 8.24 -2.07 17.56
CA GLU A 49 7.28 -1.19 16.91
C GLU A 49 6.46 -1.91 15.84
N ARG A 50 7.12 -2.78 15.07
CA ARG A 50 6.47 -3.64 14.07
C ARG A 50 5.48 -4.61 14.74
N LEU A 51 5.89 -5.28 15.82
CA LEU A 51 5.01 -6.20 16.56
C LEU A 51 3.81 -5.48 17.17
N ARG A 52 4.01 -4.27 17.70
CA ARG A 52 2.93 -3.43 18.23
C ARG A 52 1.88 -3.14 17.16
N ARG A 53 2.29 -2.78 15.94
CA ARG A 53 1.39 -2.54 14.81
C ARG A 53 0.64 -3.80 14.38
N VAL A 54 1.31 -4.95 14.30
CA VAL A 54 0.66 -6.23 13.97
C VAL A 54 -0.41 -6.58 15.01
N ARG A 55 -0.11 -6.46 16.30
CA ARG A 55 -1.09 -6.69 17.37
C ARG A 55 -2.26 -5.71 17.29
N ALA A 56 -2.00 -4.45 16.96
CA ALA A 56 -3.05 -3.45 16.77
C ALA A 56 -3.94 -3.74 15.53
N ALA A 57 -3.41 -4.40 14.50
CA ALA A 57 -4.17 -4.78 13.31
C ALA A 57 -4.91 -6.12 13.48
N ALA A 58 -4.54 -6.94 14.47
CA ALA A 58 -5.19 -8.21 14.74
C ALA A 58 -6.69 -8.02 14.99
N GLY A 59 -7.52 -8.87 14.36
CA GLY A 59 -8.98 -8.79 14.44
C GLY A 59 -9.63 -7.66 13.63
N ARG A 60 -8.85 -6.73 13.04
CA ARG A 60 -9.36 -5.67 12.16
C ARG A 60 -9.29 -6.01 10.67
N ILE A 61 -8.52 -7.05 10.34
CA ILE A 61 -8.40 -7.57 8.97
C ILE A 61 -9.47 -8.65 8.80
N ALA A 62 -10.43 -8.40 7.92
CA ALA A 62 -11.38 -9.42 7.49
C ALA A 62 -10.66 -10.37 6.53
N GLY A 63 -10.12 -11.46 7.07
CA GLY A 63 -9.44 -12.50 6.29
C GLY A 63 -9.73 -13.89 6.87
N PRO A 64 -9.45 -14.96 6.10
CA PRO A 64 -9.56 -16.31 6.62
C PRO A 64 -8.73 -16.46 7.90
N SER A 65 -9.39 -16.77 9.01
CA SER A 65 -8.70 -17.07 10.26
C SER A 65 -8.22 -18.52 10.19
N ILE A 66 -6.96 -18.70 9.84
CA ILE A 66 -6.31 -20.02 9.87
C ILE A 66 -5.87 -20.28 11.31
N PRO A 67 -6.40 -21.30 12.00
CA PRO A 67 -5.97 -21.62 13.35
C PRO A 67 -4.53 -22.15 13.34
N ASP A 68 -3.78 -21.92 14.42
CA ASP A 68 -2.39 -22.38 14.55
C ASP A 68 -2.24 -23.89 14.35
N GLU A 69 -3.27 -24.67 14.70
CA GLU A 69 -3.32 -26.11 14.46
C GLU A 69 -3.22 -26.45 12.97
N ALA A 70 -3.91 -25.70 12.09
CA ALA A 70 -3.89 -25.92 10.65
C ALA A 70 -2.54 -25.54 10.01
N LEU A 71 -1.72 -24.74 10.70
CA LEU A 71 -0.37 -24.37 10.25
C LEU A 71 0.70 -25.40 10.62
N ARG A 72 0.35 -26.44 11.39
CA ARG A 72 1.30 -27.49 11.75
C ARG A 72 1.70 -28.33 10.54
N ARG A 73 2.95 -28.76 10.51
CA ARG A 73 3.52 -29.53 9.38
C ARG A 73 2.70 -30.78 9.05
N GLU A 74 2.16 -31.45 10.06
CA GLU A 74 1.29 -32.61 9.92
C GLU A 74 -0.06 -32.32 9.22
N ASN A 75 -0.49 -31.06 9.19
CA ASN A 75 -1.78 -30.63 8.64
C ASN A 75 -1.64 -29.84 7.32
N LEU A 76 -0.41 -29.52 6.90
CA LEU A 76 -0.13 -28.75 5.68
C LEU A 76 -0.21 -29.59 4.40
N TYR A 77 -0.03 -30.91 4.50
CA TYR A 77 -0.03 -31.81 3.37
C TYR A 77 -1.14 -32.86 3.56
N GLU A 78 -2.19 -32.80 2.75
CA GLU A 78 -3.30 -33.76 2.75
C GLU A 78 -2.91 -35.11 2.12
N GLU A 79 -1.79 -35.74 2.52
CA GLU A 79 -1.57 -37.16 2.23
C GLU A 79 -2.12 -38.00 3.37
N ARG A 80 -3.46 -38.07 3.45
CA ARG A 80 -4.15 -39.16 4.15
C ARG A 80 -4.21 -40.36 3.21
N ILE A 81 -3.38 -41.37 3.46
CA ILE A 81 -3.56 -42.74 2.96
C ILE A 81 -4.50 -43.48 3.92
#